data_AF-A0A933GB28-F1
#
_entry.id   AF-A0A933GB28-F1
#
_cell.length_a   1.000
_cell.length_b   1.000
_cell.length_c   1.000
_cell.angle_alpha   90.00
_cell.angle_beta   90.00
_cell.angle_gamma   90.00
#
_symmetry.space_group_name_H-M   'P 1'
#
loop_
_entity.id
_entity.type
_entity.pdbx_description
1 polymer ?
#
loop_
_entity_poly.entity_id
_entity_poly.type
_entity_poly.pdbx_seq_one_letter_code
_entity_poly.pdbx_strand_id
1 'polypeptide(L)'
;MSVGMGGPRSARPIVAVLLVAGGLVFAGCTDDEEKPPAAEVRTVEAYGVTLGPEATPQEVVYVLLRSIADDYEAAKAKDAKAARSAQELTFSLAAPKIMEERLVGAVNQLNDLHKKSLGDERDARLFKTARYWAPIVGHYRASFQDIDLATLTRDSWVAMAADGRTAEFFHPVAHDRSQTDPAKAETATLKIELNRESAQAGGPEYWRVSRVRFLGRQFPAPSAAVLVSAYGLMLDESATPEQVASVLVRSLAEMAGAEKAGKKDVWASSLY
;
A
#
# COMPACT_ATOMS: atom_id res chain seq x y z
N MET A 1 -36.98 -47.00 56.60
CA MET A 1 -36.01 -48.02 57.07
C MET A 1 -34.91 -48.16 56.02
N SER A 2 -33.65 -48.34 56.47
CA SER A 2 -32.35 -48.39 55.74
C SER A 2 -31.91 -47.08 55.10
N VAL A 3 -30.88 -46.34 55.56
CA VAL A 3 -29.57 -46.59 56.22
C VAL A 3 -28.52 -47.29 55.35
N GLY A 4 -27.41 -46.57 55.14
CA GLY A 4 -26.05 -47.07 54.84
C GLY A 4 -25.60 -46.86 53.39
N MET A 5 -24.36 -46.51 53.04
CA MET A 5 -23.06 -46.25 53.68
C MET A 5 -22.25 -45.51 52.57
N GLY A 6 -21.43 -44.47 52.78
CA GLY A 6 -20.20 -44.49 53.59
C GLY A 6 -19.06 -45.16 52.81
N GLY A 7 -18.33 -44.42 51.95
CA GLY A 7 -17.17 -44.93 51.19
C GLY A 7 -16.16 -43.81 50.84
N PRO A 8 -14.86 -44.14 50.69
CA PRO A 8 -13.77 -43.40 51.33
C PRO A 8 -13.27 -42.14 50.59
N ARG A 9 -12.91 -41.14 51.40
CA ARG A 9 -12.18 -39.94 50.99
C ARG A 9 -10.78 -40.32 50.51
N SER A 10 -10.55 -40.18 49.21
CA SER A 10 -9.22 -40.24 48.60
C SER A 10 -8.40 -39.02 49.06
N ALA A 11 -7.34 -39.30 49.82
CA ALA A 11 -6.33 -38.33 50.20
C ALA A 11 -5.45 -38.02 48.98
N ARG A 12 -5.58 -36.80 48.44
CA ARG A 12 -4.68 -36.29 47.42
C ARG A 12 -3.35 -35.90 48.07
N PRO A 13 -2.20 -36.37 47.57
CA PRO A 13 -0.91 -35.86 48.03
C PRO A 13 -0.76 -34.40 47.63
N ILE A 14 -0.52 -33.53 48.62
CA ILE A 14 -0.09 -32.15 48.43
C ILE A 14 1.36 -32.22 47.95
N VAL A 15 1.55 -32.11 46.64
CA VAL A 15 2.88 -31.86 46.07
C VAL A 15 3.19 -30.39 46.33
N ALA A 16 4.04 -30.16 47.32
CA ALA A 16 4.66 -28.87 47.58
C ALA A 16 5.60 -28.53 46.41
N VAL A 17 5.12 -27.72 45.48
CA VAL A 17 5.95 -27.11 44.45
C VAL A 17 6.77 -26.00 45.13
N LEU A 18 8.08 -26.23 45.22
CA LEU A 18 9.06 -25.23 45.61
C LEU A 18 8.90 -23.98 44.73
N LEU A 19 8.45 -22.90 45.35
CA LEU A 19 8.56 -21.53 44.86
C LEU A 19 10.05 -21.17 44.80
N VAL A 20 10.70 -21.51 43.68
CA VAL A 20 11.95 -20.87 43.30
C VAL A 20 11.57 -19.45 42.91
N ALA A 21 11.86 -18.51 43.81
CA ALA A 21 11.92 -17.09 43.55
C ALA A 21 13.07 -16.80 42.57
N GLY A 22 12.88 -17.24 41.32
CA GLY A 22 13.62 -16.72 40.19
C GLY A 22 13.01 -15.37 39.87
N GLY A 23 13.67 -14.31 40.33
CA GLY A 23 13.48 -12.97 39.81
C GLY A 23 13.79 -12.99 38.31
N LEU A 24 12.81 -13.38 37.52
CA LEU A 24 12.67 -12.90 36.15
C LEU A 24 12.51 -11.40 36.31
N VAL A 25 13.65 -10.71 36.22
CA VAL A 25 13.71 -9.36 35.72
C VAL A 25 12.95 -9.46 34.39
N PHE A 26 11.67 -9.11 34.40
CA PHE A 26 10.99 -8.59 33.24
C PHE A 26 11.79 -7.34 32.90
N ALA A 27 12.91 -7.54 32.20
CA ALA A 27 13.59 -6.51 31.48
C ALA A 27 12.47 -5.91 30.64
N GLY A 28 12.08 -4.70 31.04
CA GLY A 28 10.92 -4.05 30.49
C GLY A 28 11.02 -4.12 28.98
N CYS A 29 9.99 -4.66 28.35
CA CYS A 29 9.52 -4.05 27.12
C CYS A 29 9.18 -2.60 27.52
N THR A 30 10.19 -1.75 27.61
CA THR A 30 9.97 -0.32 27.52
C THR A 30 9.37 -0.15 26.15
N ASP A 31 8.08 0.16 26.14
CA ASP A 31 7.34 0.67 25.00
C ASP A 31 7.98 1.99 24.53
N ASP A 32 9.25 1.94 24.11
CA ASP A 32 9.75 2.84 23.08
C ASP A 32 9.08 2.41 21.77
N GLU A 33 7.74 2.45 21.76
CA GLU A 33 6.98 2.62 20.53
C GLU A 33 7.38 3.99 20.01
N GLU A 34 8.48 3.97 19.25
CA GLU A 34 9.03 5.14 18.58
C GLU A 34 7.89 5.89 17.90
N LYS A 35 7.70 7.13 18.36
CA LYS A 35 6.60 8.00 17.94
C LYS A 35 6.44 7.92 16.42
N PRO A 36 5.21 7.72 15.90
CA PRO A 36 5.01 7.67 14.46
C PRO A 36 5.50 8.97 13.82
N PRO A 37 6.08 8.90 12.60
CA PRO A 37 6.41 10.11 11.84
C PRO A 37 5.17 10.97 11.61
N ALA A 38 5.37 12.28 11.43
CA ALA A 38 4.29 13.20 11.09
C ALA A 38 3.69 12.84 9.72
N ALA A 39 2.36 12.87 9.63
CA ALA A 39 1.66 12.51 8.41
C ALA A 39 1.57 13.73 7.46
N GLU A 40 2.65 13.96 6.71
CA GLU A 40 2.85 15.13 5.84
C GLU A 40 2.97 14.75 4.37
N VAL A 41 2.40 15.58 3.50
CA VAL A 41 2.52 15.44 2.04
C VAL A 41 3.70 16.28 1.57
N ARG A 42 4.75 15.62 1.07
CA ARG A 42 6.00 16.27 0.61
C ARG A 42 6.66 15.50 -0.53
N THR A 43 7.58 16.09 -1.29
CA THR A 43 8.38 15.33 -2.26
C THR A 43 9.08 14.14 -1.59
N VAL A 44 9.04 12.97 -2.23
CA VAL A 44 9.71 11.75 -1.76
C VAL A 44 10.72 11.32 -2.80
N GLU A 45 11.94 11.01 -2.38
CA GLU A 45 13.00 10.50 -3.26
C GLU A 45 13.37 9.09 -2.79
N ALA A 46 13.18 8.10 -3.66
CA ALA A 46 13.45 6.71 -3.34
C ALA A 46 13.64 5.91 -4.63
N TYR A 47 14.47 4.87 -4.60
CA TYR A 47 14.66 3.94 -5.72
C TYR A 47 14.97 4.62 -7.08
N GLY A 48 15.67 5.77 -7.05
CA GLY A 48 16.02 6.52 -8.25
C GLY A 48 14.87 7.33 -8.87
N VAL A 49 13.71 7.43 -8.20
CA VAL A 49 12.58 8.26 -8.62
C VAL A 49 12.33 9.42 -7.64
N THR A 50 11.88 10.55 -8.18
CA THR A 50 11.48 11.74 -7.40
C THR A 50 9.98 11.93 -7.52
N LEU A 51 9.24 11.65 -6.45
CA LEU A 51 7.79 11.74 -6.38
C LEU A 51 7.34 13.19 -6.08
N GLY A 52 7.52 14.05 -7.07
CA GLY A 52 7.07 15.45 -7.08
C GLY A 52 5.61 15.62 -7.52
N PRO A 53 5.16 16.87 -7.76
CA PRO A 53 3.81 17.15 -8.26
C PRO A 53 3.53 16.56 -9.65
N GLU A 54 4.58 16.37 -10.46
CA GLU A 54 4.48 15.78 -11.79
C GLU A 54 4.61 14.24 -11.80
N ALA A 55 4.78 13.62 -10.63
CA ALA A 55 4.88 12.17 -10.55
C ALA A 55 3.60 11.51 -11.08
N THR A 56 3.74 10.32 -11.64
CA THR A 56 2.63 9.48 -12.09
C THR A 56 2.13 8.57 -10.97
N PRO A 57 0.87 8.09 -11.02
CA PRO A 57 0.39 7.07 -10.10
C PRO A 57 1.29 5.82 -10.08
N GLN A 58 1.81 5.40 -11.23
CA GLN A 58 2.69 4.24 -11.36
C GLN A 58 4.00 4.42 -10.60
N GLU A 59 4.65 5.59 -10.67
CA GLU A 59 5.87 5.87 -9.90
C GLU A 59 5.61 5.82 -8.39
N VAL A 60 4.48 6.37 -7.93
CA VAL A 60 4.12 6.30 -6.50
C VAL A 60 3.90 4.85 -6.06
N VAL A 61 3.20 4.05 -6.87
CA VAL A 61 2.98 2.63 -6.56
C VAL A 61 4.27 1.83 -6.63
N TYR A 62 5.17 2.14 -7.56
CA TYR A 62 6.50 1.51 -7.64
C TYR A 62 7.26 1.67 -6.33
N VAL A 63 7.34 2.89 -5.80
CA VAL A 63 8.01 3.14 -4.52
C VAL A 63 7.28 2.44 -3.37
N LEU A 64 5.94 2.43 -3.37
CA LEU A 64 5.14 1.74 -2.34
C LEU A 64 5.43 0.23 -2.29
N LEU A 65 5.40 -0.45 -3.44
CA LEU A 65 5.58 -1.89 -3.49
C LEU A 65 7.02 -2.28 -3.12
N ARG A 66 8.00 -1.50 -3.57
CA ARG A 66 9.41 -1.67 -3.20
C ARG A 66 9.64 -1.43 -1.70
N SER A 67 9.06 -0.38 -1.11
CA SER A 67 9.22 -0.12 0.33
C SER A 67 8.60 -1.21 1.20
N ILE A 68 7.47 -1.78 0.80
CA ILE A 68 6.88 -2.93 1.50
C ILE A 68 7.77 -4.19 1.35
N ALA A 69 8.37 -4.41 0.18
CA ALA A 69 9.30 -5.52 -0.01
C ALA A 69 10.53 -5.40 0.90
N ASP A 70 11.09 -4.20 1.02
CA ASP A 70 12.23 -3.91 1.88
C ASP A 70 11.89 -4.08 3.37
N ASP A 71 10.70 -3.65 3.82
CA ASP A 71 10.21 -3.89 5.20
C ASP A 71 10.16 -5.39 5.51
N TYR A 72 9.60 -6.19 4.60
CA TYR A 72 9.53 -7.64 4.76
C TYR A 72 10.93 -8.27 4.86
N GLU A 73 11.85 -7.90 3.98
CA GLU A 73 13.21 -8.46 3.99
C GLU A 73 14.01 -8.05 5.22
N ALA A 74 13.91 -6.79 5.62
CA ALA A 74 14.52 -6.31 6.84
C ALA A 74 13.95 -7.03 8.07
N ALA A 75 12.63 -7.21 8.15
CA ALA A 75 12.00 -7.95 9.24
C ALA A 75 12.46 -9.42 9.29
N LYS A 76 12.56 -10.09 8.13
CA LYS A 76 13.08 -11.45 8.01
C LYS A 76 14.54 -11.55 8.45
N ALA A 77 15.35 -10.56 8.11
CA ALA A 77 16.75 -10.43 8.53
C ALA A 77 16.91 -9.98 10.00
N LYS A 78 15.80 -9.68 10.70
CA LYS A 78 15.79 -9.10 12.06
C LYS A 78 16.50 -7.74 12.15
N ASP A 79 16.55 -7.00 11.04
CA ASP A 79 17.04 -5.63 10.99
C ASP A 79 15.89 -4.65 11.29
N ALA A 80 15.67 -4.39 12.58
CA ALA A 80 14.60 -3.51 13.03
C ALA A 80 14.72 -2.08 12.48
N LYS A 81 15.95 -1.58 12.27
CA LYS A 81 16.19 -0.22 11.77
C LYS A 81 15.83 -0.10 10.30
N ALA A 82 16.23 -1.07 9.48
CA ALA A 82 15.87 -1.10 8.08
C ALA A 82 14.36 -1.29 7.89
N ALA A 83 13.73 -2.17 8.69
CA ALA A 83 12.27 -2.37 8.67
C ALA A 83 11.52 -1.07 9.01
N ARG A 84 11.96 -0.37 10.07
CA ARG A 84 11.39 0.92 10.43
C ARG A 84 11.54 1.96 9.32
N SER A 85 12.72 2.08 8.73
CA SER A 85 12.98 3.03 7.63
C SER A 85 12.05 2.77 6.42
N ALA A 86 11.83 1.50 6.09
CA ALA A 86 10.94 1.08 5.02
C ALA A 86 9.46 1.37 5.33
N GLN A 87 9.03 1.21 6.59
CA GLN A 87 7.69 1.60 7.05
C GLN A 87 7.48 3.11 7.02
N GLU A 88 8.48 3.91 7.39
CA GLU A 88 8.43 5.37 7.30
C GLU A 88 8.34 5.85 5.85
N LEU A 89 9.11 5.23 4.93
CA LEU A 89 8.98 5.49 3.51
C LEU A 89 7.57 5.14 3.01
N THR A 90 7.06 3.96 3.36
CA THR A 90 5.69 3.54 3.03
C THR A 90 4.65 4.55 3.51
N PHE A 91 4.81 5.04 4.74
CA PHE A 91 3.89 6.03 5.32
C PHE A 91 4.02 7.42 4.67
N SER A 92 5.20 7.81 4.20
CA SER A 92 5.39 9.09 3.49
C SER A 92 4.61 9.17 2.16
N LEU A 93 4.19 8.01 1.63
CA LEU A 93 3.34 7.91 0.45
C LEU A 93 1.85 7.95 0.77
N ALA A 94 1.46 7.91 2.05
CA ALA A 94 0.07 7.88 2.46
C ALA A 94 -0.67 9.18 2.11
N ALA A 95 -1.98 9.08 1.90
CA ALA A 95 -2.90 10.20 1.69
C ALA A 95 -3.56 10.57 3.03
N PRO A 96 -2.87 11.32 3.91
CA PRO A 96 -3.28 11.45 5.30
C PRO A 96 -4.65 12.11 5.46
N LYS A 97 -5.02 13.07 4.60
CA LYS A 97 -6.33 13.73 4.67
C LYS A 97 -7.45 12.75 4.30
N ILE A 98 -7.32 12.07 3.15
CA ILE A 98 -8.34 11.12 2.67
C ILE A 98 -8.48 9.93 3.63
N MET A 99 -7.36 9.45 4.19
CA MET A 99 -7.39 8.38 5.18
C MET A 99 -8.07 8.82 6.49
N GLU A 100 -7.81 10.03 6.97
CA GLU A 100 -8.47 10.58 8.15
C GLU A 100 -9.97 10.71 7.94
N GLU A 101 -10.41 11.32 6.83
CA GLU A 101 -11.83 11.46 6.48
C GLU A 101 -12.56 10.11 6.49
N ARG A 102 -11.92 9.06 5.97
CA ARG A 102 -12.47 7.69 5.98
C ARG A 102 -12.57 7.10 7.38
N LEU A 103 -11.52 7.23 8.19
CA LEU A 103 -11.51 6.69 9.54
C LEU A 103 -12.53 7.42 10.44
N VAL A 104 -12.61 8.75 10.33
CA VAL A 104 -13.62 9.56 11.01
C VAL A 104 -15.03 9.17 10.55
N GLY A 105 -15.25 9.03 9.24
CA GLY A 105 -16.51 8.59 8.66
C GLY A 105 -16.96 7.23 9.19
N ALA A 106 -16.05 6.25 9.23
CA ALA A 106 -16.33 4.91 9.75
C ALA A 106 -16.65 4.93 11.25
N VAL A 107 -15.90 5.71 12.05
CA VAL A 107 -16.17 5.83 13.50
C VAL A 107 -17.53 6.48 13.74
N ASN A 108 -17.88 7.52 13.00
CA ASN A 108 -19.17 8.20 13.11
C ASN A 108 -20.32 7.29 12.71
N GLN A 109 -20.17 6.51 11.63
CA GLN A 109 -21.17 5.54 11.21
C GLN A 109 -21.42 4.45 12.25
N LEU A 110 -20.38 4.01 12.96
CA LEU A 110 -20.48 2.92 13.94
C LEU A 110 -20.93 3.37 15.33
N ASN A 111 -20.71 4.64 15.71
CA ASN A 111 -20.87 5.09 17.10
C ASN A 111 -21.69 6.39 17.28
N ASP A 112 -22.19 7.01 16.20
CA ASP A 112 -22.96 8.26 16.23
C ASP A 112 -22.25 9.44 16.95
N LEU A 113 -20.92 9.51 16.83
CA LEU A 113 -20.08 10.46 17.60
C LEU A 113 -19.86 11.83 16.91
N HIS A 114 -20.32 12.02 15.67
CA HIS A 114 -20.14 13.24 14.85
C HIS A 114 -18.73 13.89 14.93
N LYS A 115 -17.68 13.07 15.00
CA LYS A 115 -16.28 13.53 15.01
C LYS A 115 -15.93 14.25 13.72
N LYS A 116 -15.06 15.27 13.82
CA LYS A 116 -14.52 16.00 12.67
C LYS A 116 -13.06 15.65 12.37
N SER A 117 -12.34 15.06 13.32
CA SER A 117 -10.94 14.66 13.21
C SER A 117 -10.62 13.48 14.11
N LEU A 118 -9.43 12.90 13.94
CA LEU A 118 -8.89 11.86 14.83
C LEU A 118 -8.24 12.42 16.10
N GLY A 119 -8.07 13.74 16.21
CA GLY A 119 -7.46 14.40 17.36
C GLY A 119 -5.96 14.11 17.49
N ASP A 120 -5.44 14.12 18.72
CA ASP A 120 -4.01 13.98 19.01
C ASP A 120 -3.42 12.62 18.57
N GLU A 121 -4.27 11.61 18.38
CA GLU A 121 -3.88 10.27 17.92
C GLU A 121 -3.87 10.12 16.39
N ARG A 122 -4.13 11.21 15.64
CA ARG A 122 -4.27 11.17 14.17
C ARG A 122 -3.13 10.41 13.51
N ASP A 123 -1.90 10.84 13.70
CA ASP A 123 -0.75 10.29 12.99
C ASP A 123 -0.47 8.85 13.39
N ALA A 124 -0.67 8.49 14.66
CA ALA A 124 -0.56 7.10 15.13
C ALA A 124 -1.60 6.17 14.47
N ARG A 125 -2.85 6.62 14.34
CA ARG A 125 -3.92 5.85 13.68
C ARG A 125 -3.70 5.73 12.19
N LEU A 126 -3.21 6.79 11.54
CA LEU A 126 -2.85 6.78 10.13
C LEU A 126 -1.67 5.84 9.87
N PHE A 127 -0.60 5.95 10.67
CA PHE A 127 0.59 5.09 10.58
C PHE A 127 0.23 3.61 10.77
N LYS A 128 -0.59 3.30 11.78
CA LYS A 128 -1.11 1.95 12.02
C LYS A 128 -1.92 1.45 10.82
N THR A 129 -2.72 2.29 10.18
CA THR A 129 -3.51 1.94 9.00
C THR A 129 -2.61 1.63 7.81
N ALA A 130 -1.60 2.46 7.54
CA ALA A 130 -0.62 2.22 6.47
C ALA A 130 0.19 0.94 6.70
N ARG A 131 0.55 0.65 7.96
CA ARG A 131 1.23 -0.60 8.33
C ARG A 131 0.43 -1.85 7.99
N TYR A 132 -0.92 -1.78 7.96
CA TYR A 132 -1.76 -2.90 7.50
C TYR A 132 -1.74 -3.14 5.98
N TRP A 133 -1.11 -2.27 5.19
CA TRP A 133 -0.88 -2.55 3.77
C TRP A 133 0.20 -3.62 3.56
N ALA A 134 1.21 -3.67 4.44
CA ALA A 134 2.32 -4.61 4.30
C ALA A 134 1.87 -6.08 4.31
N PRO A 135 0.99 -6.56 5.23
CA PRO A 135 0.45 -7.91 5.16
C PRO A 135 -0.34 -8.23 3.88
N ILE A 136 -1.05 -7.26 3.31
CA ILE A 136 -1.83 -7.45 2.07
C ILE A 136 -0.90 -7.74 0.90
N VAL A 137 0.21 -6.99 0.83
CA VAL A 137 1.16 -7.02 -0.27
C VAL A 137 2.21 -8.12 -0.07
N GLY A 138 2.66 -8.33 1.17
CA GLY A 138 3.72 -9.28 1.53
C GLY A 138 3.46 -10.73 1.14
N HIS A 139 2.18 -11.16 1.05
CA HIS A 139 1.82 -12.47 0.53
C HIS A 139 2.22 -12.71 -0.94
N TYR A 140 2.48 -11.63 -1.68
CA TYR A 140 2.78 -11.63 -3.11
C TYR A 140 4.20 -11.12 -3.41
N ARG A 141 5.08 -11.06 -2.40
CA ARG A 141 6.42 -10.46 -2.50
C ARG A 141 7.24 -10.85 -3.72
N ALA A 142 7.20 -12.13 -4.07
CA ALA A 142 7.92 -12.65 -5.22
C ALA A 142 7.56 -11.91 -6.54
N SER A 143 6.36 -11.34 -6.65
CA SER A 143 5.91 -10.60 -7.83
C SER A 143 6.57 -9.21 -7.96
N PHE A 144 7.13 -8.66 -6.89
CA PHE A 144 7.60 -7.27 -6.88
C PHE A 144 8.99 -7.05 -6.25
N GLN A 145 9.66 -8.10 -5.79
CA GLN A 145 11.01 -7.98 -5.22
C GLN A 145 11.99 -7.34 -6.20
N ASP A 146 12.00 -7.80 -7.45
CA ASP A 146 12.96 -7.39 -8.48
C ASP A 146 12.27 -6.66 -9.64
N ILE A 147 11.04 -6.17 -9.42
CA ILE A 147 10.32 -5.41 -10.44
C ILE A 147 10.98 -4.03 -10.60
N ASP A 148 11.24 -3.64 -11.84
CA ASP A 148 11.59 -2.26 -12.19
C ASP A 148 10.36 -1.46 -12.58
N LEU A 149 10.49 -0.14 -12.66
CA LEU A 149 9.38 0.76 -12.98
C LEU A 149 8.79 0.48 -14.37
N ALA A 150 9.62 0.12 -15.36
CA ALA A 150 9.17 -0.15 -16.72
C ALA A 150 8.28 -1.41 -16.77
N THR A 151 8.72 -2.48 -16.12
CA THR A 151 7.99 -3.74 -15.96
C THR A 151 6.68 -3.52 -15.21
N LEU A 152 6.72 -2.80 -14.08
CA LEU A 152 5.49 -2.47 -13.34
C LEU A 152 4.51 -1.69 -14.23
N THR A 153 4.99 -0.69 -14.96
CA THR A 153 4.16 0.15 -15.83
C THR A 153 3.53 -0.66 -16.96
N ARG A 154 4.30 -1.55 -17.61
CA ARG A 154 3.80 -2.43 -18.68
C ARG A 154 2.75 -3.42 -18.17
N ASP A 155 2.99 -3.98 -16.98
CA ASP A 155 2.20 -5.09 -16.44
C ASP A 155 1.10 -4.61 -15.48
N SER A 156 0.75 -3.31 -15.51
CA SER A 156 -0.30 -2.73 -14.67
C SER A 156 -1.27 -1.88 -15.48
N TRP A 157 -2.37 -1.51 -14.82
CA TRP A 157 -3.40 -0.63 -15.38
C TRP A 157 -3.71 0.49 -14.41
N VAL A 158 -3.98 1.68 -14.92
CA VAL A 158 -4.45 2.82 -14.14
C VAL A 158 -5.76 3.30 -14.70
N ALA A 159 -6.80 3.33 -13.87
CA ALA A 159 -8.08 3.96 -14.17
C ALA A 159 -8.16 5.29 -13.45
N MET A 160 -8.27 6.38 -14.22
CA MET A 160 -8.45 7.72 -13.68
C MET A 160 -9.93 8.02 -13.48
N ALA A 161 -10.30 8.57 -12.33
CA ALA A 161 -11.62 9.13 -12.13
C ALA A 161 -11.81 10.37 -13.03
N ALA A 162 -13.07 10.69 -13.36
CA ALA A 162 -13.40 11.80 -14.26
C ALA A 162 -12.94 13.17 -13.74
N ASP A 163 -12.73 13.31 -12.42
CA ASP A 163 -12.20 14.54 -11.81
C ASP A 163 -10.68 14.69 -11.96
N GLY A 164 -9.97 13.65 -12.43
CA GLY A 164 -8.52 13.60 -12.52
C GLY A 164 -7.79 13.62 -11.16
N ARG A 165 -8.51 13.53 -10.04
CA ARG A 165 -7.97 13.63 -8.68
C ARG A 165 -7.86 12.29 -7.98
N THR A 166 -8.52 11.27 -8.50
CA THR A 166 -8.45 9.90 -8.00
C THR A 166 -7.95 8.98 -9.10
N ALA A 167 -7.04 8.07 -8.74
CA ALA A 167 -6.54 7.04 -9.62
C ALA A 167 -6.68 5.67 -8.94
N GLU A 168 -7.08 4.66 -9.71
CA GLU A 168 -7.08 3.27 -9.27
C GLU A 168 -6.02 2.52 -10.08
N PHE A 169 -4.98 2.07 -9.39
CA PHE A 169 -3.93 1.25 -9.96
C PHE A 169 -4.24 -0.23 -9.73
N PHE A 170 -4.05 -1.05 -10.77
CA PHE A 170 -4.29 -2.48 -10.75
C PHE A 170 -3.03 -3.20 -11.22
N HIS A 171 -2.59 -4.21 -10.47
CA HIS A 171 -1.46 -5.05 -10.86
C HIS A 171 -1.73 -6.52 -10.55
N PRO A 172 -1.55 -7.42 -11.53
CA PRO A 172 -1.69 -8.84 -11.31
C PRO A 172 -0.51 -9.33 -10.48
N VAL A 173 -0.79 -10.18 -9.50
CA VAL A 173 0.19 -10.76 -8.60
C VAL A 173 -0.01 -12.26 -8.50
N ALA A 174 1.08 -12.97 -8.25
CA ALA A 174 1.08 -14.40 -8.02
C ALA A 174 1.77 -14.72 -6.69
N HIS A 175 1.30 -15.77 -6.02
CA HIS A 175 2.00 -16.29 -4.85
C HIS A 175 3.40 -16.78 -5.22
N ASP A 176 4.29 -16.76 -4.22
CA ASP A 176 5.60 -17.40 -4.33
C ASP A 176 5.43 -18.90 -4.57
N ARG A 177 5.79 -19.35 -5.78
CA ARG A 177 5.72 -20.75 -6.20
C ARG A 177 6.65 -21.66 -5.39
N SER A 178 7.67 -21.12 -4.73
CA SER A 178 8.56 -21.89 -3.86
C SER A 178 7.93 -22.19 -2.49
N GLN A 179 6.91 -21.43 -2.08
CA GLN A 179 6.23 -21.56 -0.80
C GLN A 179 4.79 -22.10 -0.93
N THR A 180 4.28 -22.17 -2.15
CA THR A 180 2.89 -22.52 -2.42
C THR A 180 2.83 -23.80 -3.23
N ASP A 181 1.99 -24.74 -2.80
CA ASP A 181 1.61 -25.92 -3.60
C ASP A 181 1.27 -25.46 -5.04
N PRO A 182 1.90 -26.02 -6.09
CA PRO A 182 1.62 -25.65 -7.47
C PRO A 182 0.14 -25.75 -7.86
N ALA A 183 -0.62 -26.66 -7.21
CA ALA A 183 -2.07 -26.77 -7.40
C ALA A 183 -2.86 -25.62 -6.74
N LYS A 184 -2.19 -24.81 -5.92
CA LYS A 184 -2.69 -23.61 -5.23
C LYS A 184 -1.96 -22.34 -5.70
N ALA A 185 -1.28 -22.38 -6.84
CA ALA A 185 -0.69 -21.20 -7.45
C ALA A 185 -1.81 -20.24 -7.90
N GLU A 186 -2.26 -19.42 -6.96
CA GLU A 186 -3.36 -18.49 -7.17
C GLU A 186 -2.82 -17.16 -7.71
N THR A 187 -3.44 -16.70 -8.79
CA THR A 187 -3.28 -15.34 -9.31
C THR A 187 -4.34 -14.44 -8.71
N ALA A 188 -3.98 -13.19 -8.50
CA ALA A 188 -4.92 -12.19 -8.03
C ALA A 188 -4.53 -10.79 -8.51
N THR A 189 -5.37 -9.81 -8.17
CA THR A 189 -5.12 -8.41 -8.54
C THR A 189 -5.04 -7.56 -7.28
N LEU A 190 -3.91 -6.86 -7.13
CA LEU A 190 -3.79 -5.74 -6.20
C LEU A 190 -4.51 -4.54 -6.79
N LYS A 191 -5.35 -3.89 -5.98
CA LYS A 191 -5.94 -2.58 -6.28
C LYS A 191 -5.41 -1.56 -5.29
N ILE A 192 -4.76 -0.53 -5.81
CA ILE A 192 -4.21 0.57 -5.03
C ILE A 192 -4.93 1.84 -5.44
N GLU A 193 -5.52 2.52 -4.47
CA GLU A 193 -6.22 3.77 -4.68
C GLU A 193 -5.31 4.93 -4.32
N LEU A 194 -5.20 5.89 -5.24
CA LEU A 194 -4.41 7.10 -5.07
C LEU A 194 -5.29 8.33 -5.20
N ASN A 195 -4.95 9.36 -4.43
CA ASN A 195 -5.63 10.65 -4.45
C ASN A 195 -4.61 11.78 -4.53
N ARG A 196 -4.96 12.86 -5.22
CA ARG A 196 -4.22 14.12 -5.20
C ARG A 196 -4.45 14.82 -3.86
N GLU A 197 -3.38 14.98 -3.08
CA GLU A 197 -3.38 15.78 -1.85
C GLU A 197 -2.38 16.94 -1.94
N SER A 198 -2.77 18.08 -1.39
CA SER A 198 -1.90 19.26 -1.33
C SER A 198 -1.02 19.22 -0.07
N ALA A 199 0.25 19.60 -0.22
CA ALA A 199 1.19 19.70 0.90
C ALA A 199 0.75 20.70 1.99
N GLN A 200 0.07 21.76 1.57
CA GLN A 200 -0.43 22.84 2.42
C GLN A 200 -1.56 23.57 1.69
N ALA A 201 -2.35 24.39 2.38
CA ALA A 201 -3.43 25.15 1.72
C ALA A 201 -2.89 26.00 0.55
N GLY A 202 -3.38 25.74 -0.67
CA GLY A 202 -2.94 26.41 -1.89
C GLY A 202 -1.57 25.96 -2.45
N GLY A 203 -0.97 24.93 -1.87
CA GLY A 203 0.31 24.37 -2.31
C GLY A 203 0.17 23.36 -3.47
N PRO A 204 1.31 22.85 -3.98
CA PRO A 204 1.30 21.82 -5.01
C PRO A 204 0.64 20.53 -4.53
N GLU A 205 0.06 19.79 -5.49
CA GLU A 205 -0.63 18.53 -5.22
C GLU A 205 0.18 17.31 -5.66
N TYR A 206 0.17 16.28 -4.84
CA TYR A 206 0.94 15.06 -5.03
C TYR A 206 0.01 13.85 -5.04
N TRP A 207 0.34 12.84 -5.84
CA TRP A 207 -0.32 11.54 -5.72
C TRP A 207 0.08 10.86 -4.42
N ARG A 208 -0.92 10.42 -3.67
CA ARG A 208 -0.75 9.72 -2.39
C ARG A 208 -1.69 8.54 -2.30
N VAL A 209 -1.25 7.49 -1.61
CA VAL A 209 -1.96 6.23 -1.45
C VAL A 209 -2.97 6.35 -0.33
N SER A 210 -4.25 6.20 -0.66
CA SER A 210 -5.33 6.23 0.34
C SER A 210 -5.81 4.83 0.72
N ARG A 211 -5.53 3.83 -0.12
CA ARG A 211 -5.96 2.45 0.12
C ARG A 211 -5.18 1.42 -0.67
N VAL A 212 -4.94 0.28 -0.05
CA VAL A 212 -4.46 -0.94 -0.71
C VAL A 212 -5.47 -2.06 -0.45
N ARG A 213 -5.89 -2.78 -1.49
CA ARG A 213 -6.82 -3.90 -1.39
C ARG A 213 -6.45 -5.03 -2.33
N PHE A 214 -7.05 -6.17 -2.02
CA PHE A 214 -7.07 -7.36 -2.84
C PHE A 214 -8.45 -7.52 -3.49
N LEU A 215 -8.50 -7.79 -4.80
CA LEU A 215 -9.78 -7.97 -5.52
C LEU A 215 -10.22 -9.43 -5.70
N GLY A 216 -9.43 -10.41 -5.24
CA GLY A 216 -9.80 -11.82 -5.35
C GLY A 216 -9.26 -12.52 -6.60
N ARG A 217 -9.57 -13.82 -6.68
CA ARG A 217 -9.07 -14.80 -7.68
C ARG A 217 -9.73 -14.69 -9.05
N GLN A 218 -10.84 -13.98 -9.15
CA GLN A 218 -11.69 -13.92 -10.35
C GLN A 218 -11.95 -12.49 -10.80
N PHE A 219 -11.11 -11.54 -10.43
CA PHE A 219 -11.20 -10.22 -11.04
C PHE A 219 -10.73 -10.37 -12.49
N PRO A 220 -11.61 -10.30 -13.50
CA PRO A 220 -11.13 -10.21 -14.86
C PRO A 220 -10.37 -8.89 -14.92
N ALA A 221 -9.10 -8.94 -15.33
CA ALA A 221 -8.43 -7.71 -15.74
C ALA A 221 -9.38 -7.01 -16.74
N PRO A 222 -9.60 -5.69 -16.64
CA PRO A 222 -10.46 -4.99 -17.56
C PRO A 222 -10.07 -5.39 -18.98
N SER A 223 -11.01 -5.97 -19.75
CA SER A 223 -10.75 -6.52 -21.09
C SER A 223 -10.29 -5.47 -22.08
N ALA A 224 -10.55 -4.21 -21.76
CA ALA A 224 -10.05 -3.07 -22.46
C ALA A 224 -9.19 -2.26 -21.50
N ALA A 225 -8.02 -1.82 -21.96
CA ALA A 225 -7.20 -0.81 -21.33
C ALA A 225 -7.95 0.53 -21.34
N VAL A 226 -9.05 0.63 -20.59
CA VAL A 226 -9.92 1.82 -20.60
C VAL A 226 -9.52 2.68 -19.43
N LEU A 227 -8.59 3.57 -19.73
CA LEU A 227 -8.61 5.01 -19.43
C LEU A 227 -7.18 5.54 -19.46
N VAL A 228 -6.53 5.46 -20.62
CA VAL A 228 -5.43 6.39 -20.89
C VAL A 228 -6.09 7.76 -21.10
N SER A 229 -6.21 8.54 -20.03
CA SER A 229 -6.40 9.98 -20.16
C SER A 229 -5.08 10.56 -20.65
N ALA A 230 -4.89 10.55 -21.97
CA ALA A 230 -3.84 11.31 -22.60
C ALA A 230 -4.45 12.64 -23.08
N TYR A 231 -3.89 13.76 -22.63
CA TYR A 231 -4.28 15.10 -23.09
C TYR A 231 -5.73 15.52 -22.81
N GLY A 232 -6.36 14.98 -21.76
CA GLY A 232 -7.74 15.31 -21.40
C GLY A 232 -8.79 14.64 -22.31
N LEU A 233 -8.39 13.68 -23.14
CA LEU A 233 -9.30 12.83 -23.91
C LEU A 233 -9.45 11.48 -23.22
N MET A 234 -10.69 11.06 -22.99
CA MET A 234 -11.01 9.72 -22.53
C MET A 234 -10.98 8.79 -23.74
N LEU A 235 -10.00 7.89 -23.80
CA LEU A 235 -9.99 6.81 -24.80
C LEU A 235 -10.67 5.58 -24.20
N ASP A 236 -11.99 5.47 -24.39
CA ASP A 236 -12.79 4.29 -24.06
C ASP A 236 -13.26 3.57 -25.34
N GLU A 237 -14.11 2.54 -25.21
CA GLU A 237 -14.64 1.78 -26.37
C GLU A 237 -15.51 2.63 -27.33
N SER A 238 -15.91 3.83 -26.91
CA SER A 238 -16.62 4.80 -27.75
C SER A 238 -15.70 5.79 -28.46
N ALA A 239 -14.38 5.72 -28.19
CA ALA A 239 -13.41 6.61 -28.81
C ALA A 239 -13.40 6.43 -30.33
N THR A 240 -13.56 7.52 -31.06
CA THR A 240 -13.52 7.49 -32.52
C THR A 240 -12.09 7.30 -33.02
N PRO A 241 -11.88 6.73 -34.22
CA PRO A 241 -10.56 6.64 -34.83
C PRO A 241 -9.81 7.98 -34.85
N GLU A 242 -10.52 9.10 -35.01
CA GLU A 242 -9.94 10.45 -34.99
C GLU A 242 -9.44 10.85 -33.60
N GLN A 243 -10.16 10.48 -32.52
CA GLN A 243 -9.72 10.75 -31.15
C GLN A 243 -8.45 9.96 -30.82
N VAL A 244 -8.41 8.67 -31.18
CA VAL A 244 -7.22 7.82 -31.03
C VAL A 244 -6.05 8.38 -31.84
N ALA A 245 -6.28 8.75 -33.12
CA ALA A 245 -5.26 9.33 -33.98
C ALA A 245 -4.74 10.68 -33.44
N SER A 246 -5.61 11.53 -32.87
CA SER A 246 -5.21 12.82 -32.31
C SER A 246 -4.28 12.67 -31.11
N VAL A 247 -4.54 11.68 -30.24
CA VAL A 247 -3.69 11.34 -29.10
C VAL A 247 -2.34 10.80 -29.57
N LEU A 248 -2.34 9.89 -30.55
CA LEU A 248 -1.12 9.33 -31.13
C LEU A 248 -0.25 10.39 -31.81
N VAL A 249 -0.85 11.25 -32.65
CA VAL A 249 -0.13 12.33 -33.35
C VAL A 249 0.46 13.32 -32.35
N ARG A 250 -0.27 13.66 -31.29
CA ARG A 250 0.23 14.58 -30.25
C ARG A 250 1.35 13.96 -29.42
N SER A 251 1.23 12.69 -29.06
CA SER A 251 2.30 11.92 -28.40
C SER A 251 3.57 11.89 -29.26
N LEU A 252 3.43 11.58 -30.56
CA LEU A 252 4.56 11.61 -31.50
C LEU A 252 5.17 13.00 -31.66
N ALA A 253 4.36 14.06 -31.65
CA ALA A 253 4.85 15.44 -31.73
C ALA A 253 5.62 15.86 -30.47
N GLU A 254 5.18 15.43 -29.29
CA GLU A 254 5.89 15.66 -28.03
C GLU A 254 7.19 14.87 -27.95
N MET A 255 7.20 13.60 -28.41
CA MET A 255 8.42 12.80 -28.57
C MET A 255 9.43 13.50 -29.49
N ALA A 256 9.00 13.95 -30.67
CA ALA A 256 9.86 14.68 -31.60
C ALA A 256 10.35 16.02 -31.02
N GLY A 257 9.52 16.69 -30.20
CA GLY A 257 9.90 17.90 -29.48
C GLY A 257 10.94 17.66 -28.40
N ALA A 258 10.82 16.57 -27.63
CA ALA A 258 11.76 16.17 -26.59
C ALA A 258 13.13 15.81 -27.17
N GLU A 259 13.15 15.04 -28.26
CA GLU A 259 14.35 14.67 -29.01
C GLU A 259 15.09 15.92 -29.52
N LYS A 260 14.36 16.85 -30.15
CA LYS A 260 14.93 18.11 -30.65
C LYS A 260 15.46 19.02 -29.54
N ALA A 261 14.89 18.95 -28.34
CA ALA A 261 15.34 19.70 -27.18
C ALA A 261 16.58 19.09 -26.49
N GLY A 262 17.10 17.96 -26.97
CA GLY A 262 18.21 17.24 -26.34
C GLY A 262 17.89 16.74 -24.94
N LYS A 263 16.61 16.72 -24.56
CA LYS A 263 16.14 16.16 -23.29
C LYS A 263 16.10 14.65 -23.50
N LYS A 264 16.92 13.90 -22.75
CA LYS A 264 16.78 12.44 -22.69
C LYS A 264 15.34 12.14 -22.29
N ASP A 265 14.63 11.52 -23.22
CA ASP A 265 13.24 11.16 -23.06
C ASP A 265 13.14 10.02 -22.04
N VAL A 266 12.64 10.34 -20.84
CA VAL A 266 12.46 9.38 -19.74
C VAL A 266 11.29 8.43 -20.05
N TRP A 267 10.40 8.79 -20.99
CA TRP A 267 9.30 7.94 -21.43
C TRP A 267 9.72 6.93 -22.50
N ALA A 268 10.57 7.32 -23.46
CA ALA A 268 11.07 6.43 -24.51
C ALA A 268 11.93 5.25 -23.98
N SER A 269 12.54 5.37 -22.79
CA SER A 269 13.24 4.26 -22.14
C SER A 269 12.32 3.19 -21.53
N SER A 270 11.00 3.39 -21.53
CA SER A 270 10.02 2.41 -21.03
C SER A 270 9.30 1.63 -22.14
N LEU A 271 9.57 1.96 -23.41
CA LEU A 271 9.00 1.30 -24.59
C LEU A 271 10.03 0.51 -25.41
N TYR A 272 11.25 0.33 -24.89
CA TYR A 272 12.25 -0.62 -25.38
C TYR A 272 12.61 -1.63 -24.29
#